data_AF-F2PRZ1-F1
#
_entry.id   AF-F2PRZ1-F1
#
_cell.length_a   1.000
_cell.length_b   1.000
_cell.length_c   1.000
_cell.angle_alpha   90.00
_cell.angle_beta   90.00
_cell.angle_gamma   90.00
#
_symmetry.space_group_name_H-M   'P 1'
#
loop_
_entity.id
_entity.type
_entity.pdbx_description
1 polymer ?
#
loop_
_entity_poly.entity_id
_entity_poly.type
_entity_poly.pdbx_seq_one_letter_code
_entity_poly.pdbx_strand_id
1 'polypeptide(L)'
;MSLWNPDNIRDVAESVGINSLNDDVVENLSRDVEYRISQVLEEALKFMRHGKRTLLTTQDVSNALRVLDVEPLYGYESARPLRFGEATIGPGQPLFYVEDDEVDFEKLINAPLPKVPREISFTAHWLAVEGVQPTIPQNPTATDTRHLELVSKGPNANANLAAMSGNENVNIKPLVKHILSNELQLYFERVCNAFLDESNEEFRNSAFSSLKEDPGLHQLVPYFVQFISEKVTHNIKDIFVLTQVMHMIEALIRNPTLYIDPYVAPLIPPVLTCLIGRQLGSSNDAVEHFALRDLSSSLVGMIAKKYSQSSHTLKPRLARTFLKTFLDPGQTFGAHYGAIIGLQSIGGPNVIRELIIPNLPVYEVVLKDAVTDEGLRKAEAEKVTGVIIAVLSTIQDESLAHTNGFSDAAAEALGKELAAKVGELIASRIIESGQLPLARAILEKQQ
;
A
#
# COMPACT_ATOMS: atom_id res chain seq x y z
N MET A 1 46.68 -35.27 -17.00
CA MET A 1 47.84 -34.39 -16.74
C MET A 1 47.33 -33.36 -15.76
N SER A 2 47.94 -33.27 -14.57
CA SER A 2 47.52 -32.30 -13.56
C SER A 2 47.80 -30.88 -14.06
N LEU A 3 46.93 -29.91 -13.72
CA LEU A 3 47.18 -28.49 -14.00
C LEU A 3 48.21 -27.90 -13.02
N TRP A 4 48.50 -28.59 -11.91
CA TRP A 4 49.47 -28.15 -10.92
C TRP A 4 50.90 -28.34 -11.41
N ASN A 5 51.75 -27.32 -11.26
CA ASN A 5 53.14 -27.40 -11.67
C ASN A 5 53.90 -28.44 -10.81
N PRO A 6 54.44 -29.53 -11.38
CA PRO A 6 55.20 -30.52 -10.63
C PRO A 6 56.49 -29.96 -9.99
N ASP A 7 57.05 -28.88 -10.54
CA ASP A 7 58.25 -28.25 -9.96
C ASP A 7 58.00 -27.71 -8.54
N ASN A 8 56.79 -27.21 -8.26
CA ASN A 8 56.41 -26.74 -6.92
C ASN A 8 56.55 -27.83 -5.84
N ILE A 9 56.35 -29.10 -6.21
CA ILE A 9 56.50 -30.23 -5.27
C ILE A 9 57.97 -30.52 -5.01
N ARG A 10 58.83 -30.39 -6.04
CA ARG A 10 60.27 -30.55 -5.89
C ARG A 10 60.84 -29.44 -5.00
N ASP A 11 60.40 -28.19 -5.19
CA ASP A 11 60.80 -27.05 -4.35
C ASP A 11 60.43 -27.28 -2.86
N VAL A 12 59.22 -27.78 -2.59
CA VAL A 12 58.80 -28.13 -1.21
C VAL A 12 59.64 -29.29 -0.66
N ALA A 13 59.95 -30.31 -1.46
CA ALA A 13 60.79 -31.43 -1.02
C ALA A 13 62.23 -30.97 -0.67
N GLU A 14 62.81 -30.09 -1.48
CA GLU A 14 64.12 -29.48 -1.23
C GLU A 14 64.11 -28.62 0.04
N SER A 15 63.02 -27.88 0.31
CA SER A 15 62.87 -27.08 1.53
C SER A 15 62.92 -27.92 2.82
N VAL A 16 62.52 -29.21 2.73
CA VAL A 16 62.58 -30.19 3.83
C VAL A 16 63.95 -30.90 3.88
N GLY A 17 64.78 -30.74 2.84
CA GLY A 17 66.12 -31.35 2.73
C GLY A 17 66.16 -32.65 1.92
N ILE A 18 65.15 -32.95 1.10
CA ILE A 18 65.10 -34.12 0.22
C ILE A 18 65.57 -33.71 -1.19
N ASN A 19 66.79 -34.10 -1.56
CA ASN A 19 67.44 -33.63 -2.80
C ASN A 19 66.96 -34.31 -4.10
N SER A 20 66.28 -35.46 -4.03
CA SER A 20 65.81 -36.17 -5.23
C SER A 20 64.55 -36.96 -4.94
N LEU A 21 63.48 -36.67 -5.68
CA LEU A 21 62.21 -37.41 -5.67
C LEU A 21 62.06 -38.19 -6.98
N ASN A 22 61.49 -39.40 -6.94
CA ASN A 22 61.14 -40.12 -8.17
C ASN A 22 60.00 -39.40 -8.91
N ASP A 23 60.05 -39.34 -10.24
CA ASP A 23 59.07 -38.63 -11.07
C ASP A 23 57.64 -39.17 -10.91
N ASP A 24 57.48 -40.47 -10.71
CA ASP A 24 56.17 -41.09 -10.43
C ASP A 24 55.54 -40.56 -9.12
N VAL A 25 56.36 -40.23 -8.12
CA VAL A 25 55.89 -39.68 -6.85
C VAL A 25 55.46 -38.23 -7.02
N VAL A 26 56.23 -37.45 -7.79
CA VAL A 26 55.91 -36.06 -8.11
C VAL A 26 54.58 -35.97 -8.87
N GLU A 27 54.36 -36.85 -9.85
CA GLU A 27 53.13 -36.85 -10.63
C GLU A 27 51.91 -37.28 -9.81
N ASN A 28 52.04 -38.28 -8.94
CA ASN A 28 50.92 -38.70 -8.11
C ASN A 28 50.59 -37.68 -7.03
N LEU A 29 51.60 -37.03 -6.44
CA LEU A 29 51.38 -36.01 -5.42
C LEU A 29 50.78 -34.72 -6.02
N SER A 30 51.14 -34.33 -7.24
CA SER A 30 50.51 -33.18 -7.92
C SER A 30 49.03 -33.40 -8.17
N ARG A 31 48.65 -34.61 -8.60
CA ARG A 31 47.25 -35.00 -8.77
C ARG A 31 46.48 -34.98 -7.45
N ASP A 32 47.07 -35.43 -6.34
CA ASP A 32 46.41 -35.39 -5.03
C ASP A 32 46.24 -33.95 -4.53
N VAL A 33 47.27 -33.10 -4.66
CA VAL A 33 47.19 -31.68 -4.29
C VAL A 33 46.08 -30.95 -5.06
N GLU A 34 46.01 -31.16 -6.38
CA GLU A 34 44.94 -30.58 -7.21
C GLU A 34 43.55 -31.03 -6.77
N TYR A 35 43.40 -32.32 -6.43
CA TYR A 35 42.15 -32.87 -5.90
C TYR A 35 41.77 -32.22 -4.57
N ARG A 36 42.73 -32.05 -3.64
CA ARG A 36 42.49 -31.40 -2.34
C ARG A 36 42.13 -29.92 -2.48
N ILE A 37 42.78 -29.19 -3.37
CA ILE A 37 42.44 -27.80 -3.67
C ILE A 37 41.00 -27.71 -4.21
N SER A 38 40.64 -28.59 -5.14
CA SER A 38 39.28 -28.66 -5.69
C SER A 38 38.25 -28.96 -4.61
N GLN A 39 38.54 -29.90 -3.70
CA GLN A 39 37.67 -30.23 -2.57
C GLN A 39 37.43 -29.02 -1.64
N VAL A 40 38.47 -28.27 -1.30
CA VAL A 40 38.34 -27.04 -0.49
C VAL A 40 37.52 -25.98 -1.22
N LEU A 41 37.76 -25.81 -2.53
CA LEU A 41 37.01 -24.85 -3.35
C LEU A 41 35.53 -25.19 -3.45
N GLU A 42 35.18 -26.47 -3.62
CA GLU A 42 33.77 -26.91 -3.67
C GLU A 42 33.04 -26.60 -2.36
N GLU A 43 33.65 -26.88 -1.20
CA GLU A 43 33.07 -26.52 0.09
C GLU A 43 32.97 -25.00 0.28
N ALA A 44 33.99 -24.25 -0.11
CA ALA A 44 33.99 -22.78 -0.02
C ALA A 44 32.90 -22.16 -0.92
N LEU A 45 32.66 -22.72 -2.11
CA LEU A 45 31.58 -22.29 -3.00
C LEU A 45 30.19 -22.54 -2.38
N LYS A 46 30.02 -23.62 -1.60
CA LYS A 46 28.76 -23.84 -0.86
C LYS A 46 28.56 -22.72 0.15
N PHE A 47 29.59 -22.35 0.94
CA PHE A 47 29.50 -21.23 1.88
C PHE A 47 29.18 -19.90 1.16
N MET A 48 29.82 -19.61 0.02
CA MET A 48 29.54 -18.43 -0.78
C MET A 48 28.07 -18.37 -1.25
N ARG A 49 27.55 -19.50 -1.76
CA ARG A 49 26.15 -19.61 -2.22
C ARG A 49 25.16 -19.50 -1.06
N HIS A 50 25.45 -20.12 0.09
CA HIS A 50 24.63 -20.00 1.30
C HIS A 50 24.66 -18.56 1.86
N GLY A 51 25.76 -17.84 1.69
CA GLY A 51 25.87 -16.42 1.98
C GLY A 51 25.18 -15.49 0.98
N LYS A 52 24.55 -16.03 -0.07
CA LYS A 52 23.90 -15.28 -1.18
C LYS A 52 24.84 -14.27 -1.85
N ARG A 53 26.14 -14.58 -1.90
CA ARG A 53 27.18 -13.77 -2.55
C ARG A 53 27.62 -14.43 -3.87
N THR A 54 28.17 -13.64 -4.77
CA THR A 54 28.77 -14.10 -6.03
C THR A 54 30.29 -14.02 -6.03
N LEU A 55 30.87 -13.34 -5.05
CA LEU A 55 32.32 -13.22 -4.84
C LEU A 55 32.74 -14.13 -3.69
N LEU A 56 33.71 -15.00 -3.96
CA LEU A 56 34.31 -15.89 -2.96
C LEU A 56 35.25 -15.08 -2.07
N THR A 57 35.06 -15.16 -0.75
CA THR A 57 35.87 -14.43 0.23
C THR A 57 36.80 -15.37 1.00
N THR A 58 37.86 -14.83 1.62
CA THR A 58 38.80 -15.62 2.45
C THR A 58 38.11 -16.32 3.62
N GLN A 59 37.03 -15.73 4.14
CA GLN A 59 36.19 -16.35 5.17
C GLN A 59 35.47 -17.61 4.69
N ASP A 60 35.05 -17.66 3.42
CA ASP A 60 34.40 -18.87 2.87
C ASP A 60 35.39 -20.04 2.81
N VAL A 61 36.64 -19.77 2.43
CA VAL A 61 37.73 -20.77 2.43
C VAL A 61 38.12 -21.17 3.85
N SER A 62 38.23 -20.22 4.78
CA SER A 62 38.52 -20.50 6.19
C SER A 62 37.46 -21.42 6.83
N ASN A 63 36.18 -21.19 6.52
CA ASN A 63 35.09 -22.07 6.94
C ASN A 63 35.15 -23.45 6.28
N ALA A 64 35.51 -23.51 4.98
CA ALA A 64 35.71 -24.78 4.28
C ALA A 64 36.83 -25.61 4.90
N LEU A 65 37.97 -25.00 5.24
CA LEU A 65 39.08 -25.68 5.93
C LEU A 65 38.62 -26.26 7.28
N ARG A 66 37.83 -25.51 8.05
CA ARG A 66 37.28 -25.99 9.32
C ARG A 66 36.34 -27.20 9.14
N VAL A 67 35.53 -27.23 8.08
CA VAL A 67 34.64 -28.37 7.81
C VAL A 67 35.42 -29.60 7.35
N LEU A 68 36.51 -29.41 6.64
CA LEU A 68 37.40 -30.48 6.17
C LEU A 68 38.41 -30.92 7.25
N ASP A 69 38.27 -30.43 8.49
CA ASP A 69 39.19 -30.68 9.61
C ASP A 69 40.67 -30.35 9.29
N VAL A 70 40.88 -29.35 8.42
CA VAL A 70 42.21 -28.82 8.10
C VAL A 70 42.58 -27.70 9.08
N GLU A 71 43.85 -27.62 9.43
CA GLU A 71 44.38 -26.57 10.30
C GLU A 71 44.06 -25.17 9.74
N PRO A 72 43.62 -24.23 10.59
CA PRO A 72 43.23 -22.89 10.14
C PRO A 72 44.45 -22.07 9.70
N LEU A 73 44.34 -21.46 8.52
CA LEU A 73 45.35 -20.52 8.00
C LEU A 73 45.06 -19.10 8.49
N TYR A 74 45.97 -18.56 9.30
CA TYR A 74 45.88 -17.20 9.85
C TYR A 74 46.61 -16.17 8.96
N GLY A 75 46.25 -14.88 9.10
CA GLY A 75 46.94 -13.77 8.41
C GLY A 75 46.26 -13.25 7.13
N TYR A 76 45.14 -13.85 6.70
CA TYR A 76 44.44 -13.51 5.45
C TYR A 76 43.19 -12.61 5.64
N GLU A 77 43.05 -11.96 6.79
CA GLU A 77 41.94 -11.05 7.11
C GLU A 77 42.30 -9.57 6.96
N SER A 78 43.55 -9.29 6.56
CA SER A 78 44.03 -7.91 6.38
C SER A 78 43.28 -7.20 5.26
N ALA A 79 42.92 -5.93 5.49
CA ALA A 79 42.35 -5.06 4.46
C ALA A 79 43.38 -4.65 3.38
N ARG A 80 44.66 -5.01 3.55
CA ARG A 80 45.72 -4.73 2.57
C ARG A 80 45.77 -5.86 1.54
N PRO A 81 45.73 -5.53 0.23
CA PRO A 81 45.92 -6.55 -0.81
C PRO A 81 47.35 -7.10 -0.76
N LEU A 82 47.49 -8.41 -0.96
CA LEU A 82 48.78 -9.07 -1.11
C LEU A 82 49.49 -8.54 -2.36
N ARG A 83 50.77 -8.17 -2.21
CA ARG A 83 51.65 -7.78 -3.31
C ARG A 83 52.69 -8.87 -3.52
N PHE A 84 52.79 -9.35 -4.75
CA PHE A 84 53.77 -10.36 -5.15
C PHE A 84 54.91 -9.64 -5.88
N GLY A 85 56.11 -9.70 -5.28
CA GLY A 85 57.35 -9.25 -5.90
C GLY A 85 57.96 -10.38 -6.73
N GLU A 86 58.60 -10.02 -7.85
CA GLU A 86 59.35 -10.97 -8.69
C GLU A 86 60.85 -10.83 -8.40
N ALA A 87 61.50 -11.94 -8.07
CA ALA A 87 62.94 -12.04 -7.92
C ALA A 87 63.51 -13.02 -8.96
N THR A 88 64.52 -12.60 -9.72
CA THR A 88 65.23 -13.48 -10.66
C THR A 88 66.50 -14.02 -10.00
N ILE A 89 66.49 -15.29 -9.61
CA ILE A 89 67.68 -16.00 -9.13
C ILE A 89 68.24 -16.82 -10.31
N GLY A 90 69.16 -16.23 -11.07
CA GLY A 90 69.87 -16.93 -12.15
C GLY A 90 69.03 -17.24 -13.40
N PRO A 91 69.60 -17.97 -14.38
CA PRO A 91 68.92 -18.31 -15.62
C PRO A 91 68.02 -19.52 -15.40
N GLY A 92 66.69 -19.32 -15.30
CA GLY A 92 65.78 -20.47 -15.33
C GLY A 92 64.32 -20.18 -15.05
N GLN A 93 63.97 -19.62 -13.89
CA GLN A 93 62.57 -19.51 -13.46
C GLN A 93 62.36 -18.25 -12.58
N PRO A 94 61.28 -17.48 -12.81
CA PRO A 94 60.94 -16.35 -11.95
C PRO A 94 60.41 -16.84 -10.59
N LEU A 95 61.05 -16.40 -9.50
CA LEU A 95 60.59 -16.69 -8.14
C LEU A 95 59.69 -15.53 -7.69
N PHE A 96 58.46 -15.85 -7.30
CA PHE A 96 57.55 -14.87 -6.71
C PHE A 96 57.60 -14.97 -5.19
N TYR A 97 57.73 -13.83 -4.52
CA TYR A 97 57.67 -13.74 -3.06
C TYR A 97 56.61 -12.72 -2.65
N VAL A 98 56.08 -12.89 -1.44
CA VAL A 98 55.17 -11.91 -0.84
C VAL A 98 56.02 -10.82 -0.22
N GLU A 99 55.82 -9.57 -0.64
CA GLU A 99 56.49 -8.43 -0.02
C GLU A 99 55.94 -8.23 1.40
N ASP A 100 56.81 -8.26 2.41
CA ASP A 100 56.47 -8.01 3.81
C ASP A 100 57.17 -6.72 4.26
N ASP A 101 56.40 -5.63 4.31
CA ASP A 101 56.88 -4.33 4.75
C ASP A 101 56.86 -4.24 6.28
N GLU A 102 58.03 -4.06 6.89
CA GLU A 102 58.13 -3.79 8.33
C GLU A 102 57.42 -2.48 8.69
N VAL A 103 56.48 -2.55 9.65
CA VAL A 103 55.72 -1.39 10.13
C VAL A 103 56.15 -1.01 11.54
N ASP A 104 56.45 0.27 11.73
CA ASP A 104 56.73 0.85 13.04
C ASP A 104 55.48 0.88 13.94
N PHE A 105 55.61 0.36 15.16
CA PHE A 105 54.51 0.28 16.12
C PHE A 105 53.96 1.66 16.51
N GLU A 106 54.80 2.70 16.58
CA GLU A 106 54.32 4.04 16.91
C GLU A 106 53.36 4.58 15.85
N LYS A 107 53.60 4.23 14.58
CA LYS A 107 52.71 4.61 13.47
C LYS A 107 51.38 3.85 13.53
N LEU A 108 51.40 2.59 13.95
CA LEU A 108 50.18 1.78 14.09
C LEU A 108 49.31 2.28 15.24
N ILE A 109 49.91 2.59 16.39
CA ILE A 109 49.19 3.07 17.58
C ILE A 109 48.55 4.45 17.33
N ASN A 110 49.25 5.32 16.60
CA ASN A 110 48.77 6.66 16.27
C ASN A 110 47.87 6.69 15.02
N ALA A 111 47.56 5.53 14.41
CA ALA A 111 46.70 5.47 13.24
C ALA A 111 45.24 5.82 13.62
N PRO A 112 44.53 6.64 12.83
CA PRO A 112 43.16 6.99 13.12
C PRO A 112 42.22 5.78 12.94
N LEU A 113 41.18 5.73 13.77
CA LEU A 113 40.16 4.69 13.69
C LEU A 113 39.40 4.77 12.35
N PRO A 114 39.02 3.62 11.77
CA PRO A 114 38.23 3.58 10.54
C PRO A 114 36.81 4.13 10.77
N LYS A 115 36.20 4.65 9.71
CA LYS A 115 34.81 5.13 9.75
C LYS A 115 33.84 3.95 9.83
N VAL A 116 32.88 4.04 10.74
CA VAL A 116 31.84 3.01 10.90
C VAL A 116 30.70 3.28 9.91
N PRO A 117 30.24 2.27 9.15
CA PRO A 117 29.04 2.38 8.31
C PRO A 117 27.77 2.66 9.13
N ARG A 118 26.72 3.14 8.46
CA ARG A 118 25.40 3.27 9.10
C ARG A 118 24.80 1.89 9.40
N GLU A 119 23.93 1.84 10.39
CA GLU A 119 23.14 0.66 10.69
C GLU A 119 22.25 0.26 9.50
N ILE A 120 21.91 -1.03 9.43
CA ILE A 120 21.15 -1.61 8.33
C ILE A 120 19.70 -1.13 8.42
N SER A 121 19.23 -0.44 7.39
CA SER A 121 17.83 -0.03 7.22
C SER A 121 17.28 -0.53 5.89
N PHE A 122 15.98 -0.80 5.81
CA PHE A 122 15.32 -1.15 4.55
C PHE A 122 14.53 0.04 3.98
N THR A 123 14.47 0.12 2.66
CA THR A 123 13.63 1.09 1.93
C THR A 123 12.77 0.33 0.93
N ALA A 124 11.46 0.38 1.10
CA ALA A 124 10.51 -0.29 0.21
C ALA A 124 10.04 0.65 -0.91
N HIS A 125 9.85 0.09 -2.10
CA HIS A 125 9.23 0.77 -3.24
C HIS A 125 8.49 -0.25 -4.11
N TRP A 126 7.60 0.23 -4.97
CA TRP A 126 6.88 -0.61 -5.92
C TRP A 126 7.76 -0.99 -7.12
N LEU A 127 8.11 -2.27 -7.22
CA LEU A 127 8.84 -2.80 -8.38
C LEU A 127 7.93 -2.95 -9.60
N ALA A 128 6.69 -3.38 -9.40
CA ALA A 128 5.69 -3.54 -10.45
C ALA A 128 4.28 -3.31 -9.91
N VAL A 129 3.41 -2.77 -10.77
CA VAL A 129 1.97 -2.62 -10.56
C VAL A 129 1.28 -3.19 -11.80
N GLU A 130 0.41 -4.18 -11.64
CA GLU A 130 -0.26 -4.88 -12.77
C GLU A 130 0.73 -5.45 -13.82
N GLY A 131 1.89 -5.94 -13.36
CA GLY A 131 2.94 -6.46 -14.23
C GLY A 131 3.75 -5.41 -15.00
N VAL A 132 3.44 -4.12 -14.82
CA VAL A 132 4.19 -3.01 -15.40
C VAL A 132 5.09 -2.37 -14.35
N GLN A 133 6.36 -2.16 -14.69
CA GLN A 133 7.31 -1.49 -13.82
C GLN A 133 7.09 0.04 -13.85
N PRO A 134 6.81 0.70 -12.71
CA PRO A 134 6.67 2.15 -12.67
C PRO A 134 8.03 2.83 -12.84
N THR A 135 8.04 3.99 -13.50
CA THR A 135 9.24 4.81 -13.74
C THR A 135 9.58 5.66 -12.51
N ILE A 136 10.00 5.01 -11.43
CA ILE A 136 10.52 5.66 -10.22
C ILE A 136 12.05 5.60 -10.21
N PRO A 137 12.75 6.54 -9.53
CA PRO A 137 14.21 6.58 -9.52
C PRO A 137 14.89 5.30 -9.02
N GLN A 138 14.19 4.50 -8.20
CA GLN A 138 14.68 3.24 -7.66
C GLN A 138 14.60 2.08 -8.66
N ASN A 139 13.77 2.19 -9.70
CA ASN A 139 13.59 1.16 -10.72
C ASN A 139 14.57 1.37 -11.89
N PRO A 140 15.17 0.30 -12.44
CA PRO A 140 16.05 0.39 -13.60
C PRO A 140 15.32 1.00 -14.79
N THR A 141 16.03 1.86 -15.51
CA THR A 141 15.56 2.38 -16.80
C THR A 141 15.93 1.42 -17.93
N ALA A 142 15.23 1.52 -19.07
CA ALA A 142 15.52 0.71 -20.25
C ALA A 142 16.99 0.86 -20.74
N THR A 143 17.62 2.01 -20.47
CA THR A 143 19.03 2.27 -20.75
C THR A 143 19.97 1.50 -19.82
N ASP A 144 19.63 1.37 -18.53
CA ASP A 144 20.44 0.62 -17.55
C ASP A 144 20.45 -0.88 -17.88
N THR A 145 19.34 -1.40 -18.38
CA THR A 145 19.23 -2.83 -18.72
C THR A 145 20.12 -3.26 -19.88
N ARG A 146 20.49 -2.37 -20.81
CA ARG A 146 21.39 -2.69 -21.93
C ARG A 146 22.83 -2.94 -21.49
N HIS A 147 23.26 -2.34 -20.37
CA HIS A 147 24.59 -2.55 -19.81
C HIS A 147 24.74 -3.88 -19.04
N LEU A 148 23.62 -4.53 -18.68
CA LEU A 148 23.59 -5.80 -17.94
C LEU A 148 23.46 -7.05 -18.84
N GLU A 149 23.46 -6.91 -20.17
CA GLU A 149 23.20 -8.02 -21.12
C GLU A 149 24.28 -9.12 -21.19
N LEU A 150 25.35 -9.03 -20.39
CA LEU A 150 26.34 -10.11 -20.27
C LEU A 150 25.86 -11.31 -19.43
N VAL A 151 24.66 -11.24 -18.84
CA VAL A 151 24.03 -12.37 -18.13
C VAL A 151 22.74 -12.76 -18.85
N SER A 152 22.65 -14.01 -19.32
CA SER A 152 21.50 -14.56 -20.04
C SER A 152 20.21 -14.40 -19.22
N LYS A 153 19.26 -13.60 -19.70
CA LYS A 153 17.90 -13.52 -19.14
C LYS A 153 17.01 -14.55 -19.83
N GLY A 154 16.10 -15.17 -19.07
CA GLY A 154 15.10 -16.09 -19.60
C GLY A 154 14.16 -15.43 -20.62
N PRO A 155 13.50 -16.21 -21.50
CA PRO A 155 12.87 -15.74 -22.75
C PRO A 155 11.68 -14.75 -22.62
N ASN A 156 11.28 -14.36 -21.40
CA ASN A 156 10.15 -13.45 -21.15
C ASN A 156 10.55 -12.06 -20.58
N ALA A 157 11.84 -11.74 -20.51
CA ALA A 157 12.33 -10.48 -19.94
C ALA A 157 12.31 -9.28 -20.92
N ASN A 158 11.20 -9.08 -21.65
CA ASN A 158 11.06 -7.92 -22.54
C ASN A 158 10.55 -6.69 -21.76
N ALA A 159 11.46 -5.76 -21.47
CA ALA A 159 11.18 -4.50 -20.77
C ALA A 159 10.59 -3.37 -21.66
N ASN A 160 10.25 -3.65 -22.92
CA ASN A 160 10.02 -2.63 -23.95
C ASN A 160 8.54 -2.27 -24.22
N LEU A 161 7.71 -2.11 -23.19
CA LEU A 161 6.33 -1.60 -23.38
C LEU A 161 5.97 -0.35 -22.58
N ALA A 162 6.79 0.11 -21.63
CA ALA A 162 6.44 1.23 -20.75
C ALA A 162 7.06 2.59 -21.14
N ALA A 163 8.01 2.65 -22.07
CA ALA A 163 8.83 3.84 -22.32
C ALA A 163 8.29 4.82 -23.40
N MET A 164 6.97 4.88 -23.64
CA MET A 164 6.39 5.80 -24.65
C MET A 164 5.50 6.91 -24.08
N SER A 165 5.45 7.14 -22.76
CA SER A 165 4.64 8.22 -22.20
C SER A 165 5.32 8.85 -20.99
N GLY A 166 6.09 9.92 -21.24
CA GLY A 166 6.74 10.74 -20.22
C GLY A 166 5.74 11.61 -19.44
N ASN A 167 4.89 10.98 -18.65
CA ASN A 167 4.02 11.67 -17.70
C ASN A 167 4.22 11.07 -16.31
N GLU A 168 4.64 11.89 -15.35
CA GLU A 168 4.85 11.53 -13.93
C GLU A 168 3.56 11.10 -13.20
N ASN A 169 2.41 11.16 -13.88
CA ASN A 169 1.20 10.48 -13.47
C ASN A 169 1.03 9.25 -14.35
N VAL A 170 1.11 8.06 -13.74
CA VAL A 170 0.64 6.81 -14.35
C VAL A 170 -0.87 6.95 -14.55
N ASN A 171 -1.24 7.63 -15.63
CA ASN A 171 -2.53 7.46 -16.24
C ASN A 171 -2.46 6.06 -16.81
N ILE A 172 -2.99 5.08 -16.06
CA ILE A 172 -3.25 3.73 -16.56
C ILE A 172 -4.31 3.92 -17.65
N LYS A 173 -3.90 4.42 -18.82
CA LYS A 173 -4.63 4.15 -20.04
C LYS A 173 -4.46 2.65 -20.22
N PRO A 174 -5.52 1.84 -20.19
CA PRO A 174 -5.43 0.45 -20.59
C PRO A 174 -5.14 0.45 -22.10
N LEU A 175 -3.87 0.63 -22.46
CA LEU A 175 -3.38 0.66 -23.84
C LEU A 175 -3.01 -0.74 -24.33
N VAL A 176 -3.14 -1.74 -23.47
CA VAL A 176 -3.17 -3.15 -23.84
C VAL A 176 -4.64 -3.53 -23.77
N LYS A 177 -5.26 -3.87 -24.91
CA LYS A 177 -6.51 -4.64 -24.89
C LYS A 177 -6.22 -5.82 -23.99
N HIS A 178 -6.78 -5.87 -22.78
CA HIS A 178 -6.55 -7.04 -21.91
C HIS A 178 -6.90 -8.25 -22.77
N ILE A 179 -5.98 -9.22 -22.84
CA ILE A 179 -6.19 -10.47 -23.57
C ILE A 179 -7.18 -11.27 -22.73
N LEU A 180 -8.43 -10.81 -22.76
CA LEU A 180 -9.51 -11.39 -22.00
C LEU A 180 -9.93 -12.63 -22.73
N SER A 181 -9.90 -13.78 -22.05
CA SER A 181 -10.42 -15.01 -22.63
C SER A 181 -11.89 -14.85 -22.99
N ASN A 182 -12.36 -15.62 -23.98
CA ASN A 182 -13.79 -15.62 -24.34
C ASN A 182 -14.67 -15.98 -23.13
N GLU A 183 -14.19 -16.83 -22.23
CA GLU A 183 -14.88 -17.21 -21.00
C GLU A 183 -15.02 -16.03 -20.02
N LEU A 184 -13.97 -15.24 -19.83
CA LEU A 184 -14.00 -14.08 -18.95
C LEU A 184 -14.88 -12.94 -19.54
N GLN A 185 -14.90 -12.79 -20.88
CA GLN A 185 -15.83 -11.89 -21.55
C GLN A 185 -17.28 -12.32 -21.32
N LEU A 186 -17.58 -13.60 -21.51
CA LEU A 186 -18.93 -14.14 -21.31
C LEU A 186 -19.35 -14.05 -19.83
N TYR A 187 -18.41 -14.28 -18.90
CA TYR A 187 -18.64 -14.09 -17.47
C TYR A 187 -19.00 -12.61 -17.18
N PHE A 188 -18.18 -11.67 -17.66
CA PHE A 188 -18.42 -10.24 -17.47
C PHE A 188 -19.80 -9.82 -18.00
N GLU A 189 -20.16 -10.25 -19.21
CA GLU A 189 -21.46 -9.94 -19.81
C GLU A 189 -22.62 -10.52 -19.00
N ARG A 190 -22.54 -11.79 -18.59
CA ARG A 190 -23.58 -12.45 -17.79
C ARG A 190 -23.77 -11.78 -16.43
N VAL A 191 -22.67 -11.41 -15.77
CA VAL A 191 -22.70 -10.73 -14.47
C VAL A 191 -23.30 -9.33 -14.60
N CYS A 192 -22.88 -8.55 -15.59
CA CYS A 192 -23.43 -7.21 -15.84
C CYS A 192 -24.92 -7.25 -16.18
N ASN A 193 -25.37 -8.23 -16.97
CA ASN A 193 -26.78 -8.40 -17.30
C ASN A 193 -27.60 -8.86 -16.08
N ALA A 194 -27.06 -9.76 -15.27
CA ALA A 194 -27.73 -10.23 -14.05
C ALA A 194 -27.99 -9.09 -13.06
N PHE A 195 -27.06 -8.14 -12.91
CA PHE A 195 -27.24 -6.98 -12.02
C PHE A 195 -28.33 -6.02 -12.47
N LEU A 196 -28.54 -5.87 -13.78
CA LEU A 196 -29.52 -4.94 -14.33
C LEU A 196 -30.91 -5.55 -14.50
N ASP A 197 -31.08 -6.85 -14.26
CA ASP A 197 -32.38 -7.51 -14.31
C ASP A 197 -33.17 -7.21 -13.03
N GLU A 198 -34.27 -6.46 -13.15
CA GLU A 198 -35.18 -6.14 -12.04
C GLU A 198 -36.02 -7.35 -11.59
N SER A 199 -36.30 -8.28 -12.50
CA SER A 199 -37.29 -9.35 -12.25
C SER A 199 -36.76 -10.48 -11.37
N ASN A 200 -35.46 -10.76 -11.46
CA ASN A 200 -34.86 -11.95 -10.84
C ASN A 200 -33.84 -11.59 -9.75
N GLU A 201 -34.29 -11.56 -8.50
CA GLU A 201 -33.42 -11.28 -7.35
C GLU A 201 -32.37 -12.38 -7.09
N GLU A 202 -32.70 -13.64 -7.35
CA GLU A 202 -31.79 -14.77 -7.15
C GLU A 202 -30.54 -14.66 -8.03
N PHE A 203 -30.69 -14.23 -9.29
CA PHE A 203 -29.55 -14.03 -10.19
C PHE A 203 -28.67 -12.87 -9.74
N ARG A 204 -29.25 -11.78 -9.21
CA ARG A 204 -28.49 -10.66 -8.63
C ARG A 204 -27.66 -11.12 -7.42
N ASN A 205 -28.27 -11.82 -6.48
CA ASN A 205 -27.59 -12.29 -5.27
C ASN A 205 -26.49 -13.31 -5.58
N SER A 206 -26.70 -14.18 -6.57
CA SER A 206 -25.68 -15.10 -7.07
C SER A 206 -24.50 -14.35 -7.70
N ALA A 207 -24.78 -13.33 -8.52
CA ALA A 207 -23.74 -12.50 -9.13
C ALA A 207 -22.92 -11.70 -8.09
N PHE A 208 -23.56 -11.15 -7.05
CA PHE A 208 -22.84 -10.47 -5.95
C PHE A 208 -21.96 -11.43 -5.15
N SER A 209 -22.46 -12.65 -4.89
CA SER A 209 -21.70 -13.67 -4.16
C SER A 209 -20.48 -14.13 -4.97
N SER A 210 -20.65 -14.33 -6.28
CA SER A 210 -19.57 -14.64 -7.23
C SER A 210 -18.48 -13.55 -7.21
N LEU A 211 -18.83 -12.27 -7.36
CA LEU A 211 -17.83 -11.18 -7.29
C LEU A 211 -17.09 -11.10 -5.96
N LYS A 212 -17.75 -11.48 -4.86
CA LYS A 212 -17.18 -11.40 -3.51
C LYS A 212 -16.19 -12.53 -3.21
N GLU A 213 -16.38 -13.71 -3.80
CA GLU A 213 -15.63 -14.92 -3.45
C GLU A 213 -14.62 -15.34 -4.54
N ASP A 214 -14.86 -14.98 -5.80
CA ASP A 214 -14.06 -15.51 -6.91
C ASP A 214 -12.64 -14.89 -6.99
N PRO A 215 -11.57 -15.72 -7.03
CA PRO A 215 -10.19 -15.23 -7.04
C PRO A 215 -9.63 -14.84 -8.41
N GLY A 216 -10.28 -15.26 -9.50
CA GLY A 216 -9.78 -15.09 -10.87
C GLY A 216 -10.12 -13.76 -11.55
N LEU A 217 -10.72 -12.81 -10.83
CA LEU A 217 -11.35 -11.63 -11.43
C LEU A 217 -10.43 -10.43 -11.62
N HIS A 218 -9.14 -10.55 -11.28
CA HIS A 218 -8.20 -9.43 -11.27
C HIS A 218 -8.13 -8.68 -12.61
N GLN A 219 -8.11 -9.42 -13.74
CA GLN A 219 -8.10 -8.82 -15.08
C GLN A 219 -9.39 -8.08 -15.45
N LEU A 220 -10.51 -8.40 -14.79
CA LEU A 220 -11.82 -7.78 -15.02
C LEU A 220 -12.04 -6.53 -14.18
N VAL A 221 -11.27 -6.32 -13.11
CA VAL A 221 -11.43 -5.17 -12.20
C VAL A 221 -11.42 -3.82 -12.94
N PRO A 222 -10.50 -3.52 -13.87
CA PRO A 222 -10.53 -2.26 -14.61
C PRO A 222 -11.83 -2.06 -15.40
N TYR A 223 -12.35 -3.14 -16.00
CA TYR A 223 -13.58 -3.12 -16.77
C TYR A 223 -14.80 -2.92 -15.89
N PHE A 224 -14.84 -3.53 -14.71
CA PHE A 224 -15.87 -3.29 -13.72
C PHE A 224 -15.85 -1.84 -13.23
N VAL A 225 -14.68 -1.27 -12.92
CA VAL A 225 -14.54 0.14 -12.49
C VAL A 225 -15.03 1.10 -13.58
N GLN A 226 -14.70 0.81 -14.85
CA GLN A 226 -15.19 1.58 -16.00
C GLN A 226 -16.71 1.45 -16.15
N PHE A 227 -17.25 0.24 -16.09
CA PHE A 227 -18.69 -0.03 -16.17
C PHE A 227 -19.46 0.69 -15.07
N ILE A 228 -18.96 0.63 -13.83
CA ILE A 228 -19.51 1.35 -12.67
C ILE A 228 -19.55 2.87 -12.95
N SER A 229 -18.45 3.43 -13.44
CA SER A 229 -18.35 4.87 -13.72
C SER A 229 -19.32 5.29 -14.83
N GLU A 230 -19.39 4.50 -15.92
CA GLU A 230 -20.29 4.75 -17.04
C GLU A 230 -21.76 4.68 -16.60
N LYS A 231 -22.16 3.62 -15.91
CA LYS A 231 -23.54 3.45 -15.43
C LYS A 231 -23.96 4.55 -14.46
N VAL A 232 -23.10 4.96 -13.53
CA VAL A 232 -23.42 6.06 -12.62
C VAL A 232 -23.61 7.38 -13.38
N THR A 233 -22.77 7.67 -14.39
CA THR A 233 -22.88 8.93 -15.17
C THR A 233 -24.08 8.98 -16.11
N HIS A 234 -24.46 7.86 -16.74
CA HIS A 234 -25.54 7.83 -17.72
C HIS A 234 -26.93 7.57 -17.11
N ASN A 235 -27.00 6.90 -15.95
CA ASN A 235 -28.25 6.47 -15.30
C ASN A 235 -28.52 7.18 -13.96
N ILE A 236 -28.15 8.46 -13.82
CA ILE A 236 -28.35 9.24 -12.57
C ILE A 236 -29.82 9.30 -12.11
N LYS A 237 -30.77 9.14 -13.04
CA LYS A 237 -32.22 9.18 -12.77
C LYS A 237 -32.80 7.85 -12.30
N ASP A 238 -32.06 6.75 -12.40
CA ASP A 238 -32.56 5.41 -12.10
C ASP A 238 -31.96 4.92 -10.78
N ILE A 239 -32.77 4.97 -9.72
CA ILE A 239 -32.33 4.61 -8.36
C ILE A 239 -31.99 3.12 -8.26
N PHE A 240 -32.71 2.27 -9.00
CA PHE A 240 -32.46 0.83 -8.97
C PHE A 240 -31.05 0.54 -9.48
N VAL A 241 -30.71 1.03 -10.67
CA VAL A 241 -29.37 0.83 -11.27
C VAL A 241 -28.26 1.38 -10.38
N LEU A 242 -28.43 2.57 -9.81
CA LEU A 242 -27.44 3.15 -8.89
C LEU A 242 -27.26 2.28 -7.64
N THR A 243 -28.33 1.74 -7.08
CA THR A 243 -28.28 0.86 -5.90
C THR A 243 -27.53 -0.43 -6.21
N GLN A 244 -27.82 -1.07 -7.36
CA GLN A 244 -27.11 -2.29 -7.76
C GLN A 244 -25.62 -2.04 -8.00
N VAL A 245 -25.26 -0.90 -8.61
CA VAL A 245 -23.86 -0.52 -8.83
C VAL A 245 -23.13 -0.25 -7.50
N MET A 246 -23.79 0.32 -6.50
CA MET A 246 -23.20 0.49 -5.16
C MET A 246 -22.96 -0.88 -4.47
N HIS A 247 -23.90 -1.82 -4.56
CA HIS A 247 -23.69 -3.19 -4.07
C HIS A 247 -22.58 -3.94 -4.82
N MET A 248 -22.39 -3.65 -6.11
CA MET A 248 -21.28 -4.20 -6.89
C MET A 248 -19.93 -3.69 -6.37
N ILE A 249 -19.82 -2.39 -6.09
CA ILE A 249 -18.62 -1.80 -5.45
C ILE A 249 -18.37 -2.47 -4.09
N GLU A 250 -19.42 -2.68 -3.31
CA GLU A 250 -19.33 -3.37 -2.02
C GLU A 250 -18.78 -4.79 -2.14
N ALA A 251 -19.31 -5.57 -3.08
CA ALA A 251 -18.88 -6.94 -3.35
C ALA A 251 -17.40 -7.00 -3.75
N LEU A 252 -16.97 -6.10 -4.65
CA LEU A 252 -15.57 -5.99 -5.05
C LEU A 252 -14.67 -5.65 -3.86
N ILE A 253 -15.00 -4.65 -3.05
CA ILE A 253 -14.18 -4.23 -1.91
C ILE A 253 -14.11 -5.31 -0.81
N ARG A 254 -15.17 -6.08 -0.62
CA ARG A 254 -15.22 -7.18 0.36
C ARG A 254 -14.39 -8.39 -0.07
N ASN A 255 -14.08 -8.53 -1.36
CA ASN A 255 -13.27 -9.63 -1.85
C ASN A 255 -11.81 -9.50 -1.35
N PRO A 256 -11.29 -10.47 -0.58
CA PRO A 256 -9.92 -10.43 -0.04
C PRO A 256 -8.84 -10.78 -1.06
N THR A 257 -9.19 -11.46 -2.16
CA THR A 257 -8.21 -11.91 -3.16
C THR A 257 -7.91 -10.85 -4.22
N LEU A 258 -8.71 -9.78 -4.27
CA LEU A 258 -8.54 -8.68 -5.24
C LEU A 258 -7.74 -7.54 -4.63
N TYR A 259 -6.66 -7.15 -5.31
CA TYR A 259 -5.90 -5.94 -5.00
C TYR A 259 -6.55 -4.72 -5.65
N ILE A 260 -7.37 -3.98 -4.88
CA ILE A 260 -8.18 -2.86 -5.39
C ILE A 260 -7.51 -1.50 -5.13
N ASP A 261 -6.45 -1.43 -4.32
CA ASP A 261 -5.74 -0.18 -3.97
C ASP A 261 -5.45 0.75 -5.17
N PRO A 262 -4.98 0.26 -6.34
CA PRO A 262 -4.73 1.13 -7.51
C PRO A 262 -6.02 1.77 -8.06
N TYR A 263 -7.16 1.11 -7.87
CA TYR A 263 -8.47 1.50 -8.40
C TYR A 263 -9.32 2.27 -7.40
N VAL A 264 -8.85 2.49 -6.17
CA VAL A 264 -9.59 3.28 -5.15
C VAL A 264 -9.82 4.71 -5.62
N ALA A 265 -8.81 5.37 -6.19
CA ALA A 265 -8.91 6.74 -6.68
C ALA A 265 -10.00 6.93 -7.76
N PRO A 266 -10.11 6.08 -8.80
CA PRO A 266 -11.20 6.15 -9.78
C PRO A 266 -12.56 5.64 -9.29
N LEU A 267 -12.61 4.79 -8.25
CA LEU A 267 -13.89 4.33 -7.66
C LEU A 267 -14.58 5.39 -6.78
N ILE A 268 -13.84 6.35 -6.24
CA ILE A 268 -14.38 7.37 -5.35
C ILE A 268 -15.37 8.33 -6.04
N PRO A 269 -15.08 8.91 -7.22
CA PRO A 269 -16.00 9.86 -7.86
C PRO A 269 -17.40 9.31 -8.14
N PRO A 270 -17.59 8.07 -8.65
CA PRO A 270 -18.91 7.46 -8.77
C PRO A 270 -19.66 7.38 -7.44
N VAL A 271 -18.99 6.94 -6.37
CA VAL A 271 -19.61 6.86 -5.02
C VAL A 271 -19.96 8.24 -4.49
N LEU A 272 -19.08 9.23 -4.68
CA LEU A 272 -19.35 10.62 -4.30
C LEU A 272 -20.51 11.23 -5.09
N THR A 273 -20.70 10.83 -6.34
CA THR A 273 -21.82 11.28 -7.18
C THR A 273 -23.14 10.73 -6.65
N CYS A 274 -23.20 9.45 -6.24
CA CYS A 274 -24.38 8.88 -5.59
C CYS A 274 -24.64 9.47 -4.19
N LEU A 275 -23.61 9.94 -3.50
CA LEU A 275 -23.74 10.51 -2.16
C LEU A 275 -24.14 12.00 -2.18
N ILE A 276 -23.49 12.82 -3.00
CA ILE A 276 -23.61 14.29 -3.02
C ILE A 276 -24.34 14.80 -4.29
N GLY A 277 -24.84 13.90 -5.13
CA GLY A 277 -25.54 14.27 -6.36
C GLY A 277 -26.71 15.23 -6.11
N ARG A 278 -26.77 16.31 -6.91
CA ARG A 278 -27.81 17.35 -6.78
C ARG A 278 -29.22 16.82 -6.99
N GLN A 279 -29.41 16.00 -8.03
CA GLN A 279 -30.67 15.35 -8.37
C GLN A 279 -30.38 13.87 -8.61
N LEU A 280 -30.92 13.01 -7.75
CA LEU A 280 -30.84 11.56 -7.86
C LEU A 280 -32.28 11.05 -8.01
N GLY A 281 -32.53 10.18 -8.98
CA GLY A 281 -33.87 9.66 -9.22
C GLY A 281 -34.78 10.56 -10.05
N SER A 282 -36.01 10.10 -10.24
CA SER A 282 -37.11 10.90 -10.77
C SER A 282 -37.80 11.65 -9.63
N SER A 283 -38.52 12.72 -9.94
CA SER A 283 -39.25 13.54 -8.95
C SER A 283 -40.33 12.78 -8.15
N ASN A 284 -40.68 11.55 -8.56
CA ASN A 284 -41.62 10.69 -7.85
C ASN A 284 -40.97 9.87 -6.72
N ASP A 285 -39.63 9.74 -6.71
CA ASP A 285 -38.89 8.85 -5.79
C ASP A 285 -38.14 9.65 -4.71
N ALA A 286 -38.68 10.81 -4.35
CA ALA A 286 -38.05 11.80 -3.47
C ALA A 286 -37.72 11.29 -2.06
N VAL A 287 -38.16 10.09 -1.66
CA VAL A 287 -37.79 9.48 -0.37
C VAL A 287 -36.73 8.38 -0.53
N GLU A 288 -36.76 7.62 -1.62
CA GLU A 288 -35.89 6.45 -1.82
C GLU A 288 -34.42 6.84 -2.02
N HIS A 289 -34.18 8.01 -2.60
CA HIS A 289 -32.83 8.51 -2.84
C HIS A 289 -32.03 8.77 -1.54
N PHE A 290 -32.68 8.89 -0.37
CA PHE A 290 -31.97 8.95 0.92
C PHE A 290 -31.36 7.60 1.31
N ALA A 291 -32.02 6.49 1.04
CA ALA A 291 -31.49 5.15 1.33
C ALA A 291 -30.25 4.84 0.48
N LEU A 292 -30.23 5.28 -0.78
CA LEU A 292 -29.04 5.18 -1.65
C LEU A 292 -27.86 5.97 -1.06
N ARG A 293 -28.10 7.17 -0.51
CA ARG A 293 -27.06 7.98 0.14
C ARG A 293 -26.52 7.32 1.40
N ASP A 294 -27.38 6.68 2.21
CA ASP A 294 -26.95 5.94 3.38
C ASP A 294 -26.02 4.77 2.98
N LEU A 295 -26.39 4.01 1.94
CA LEU A 295 -25.54 2.96 1.38
C LEU A 295 -24.21 3.52 0.87
N SER A 296 -24.23 4.57 0.04
CA SER A 296 -23.00 5.19 -0.47
C SER A 296 -22.11 5.73 0.65
N SER A 297 -22.67 6.31 1.71
CA SER A 297 -21.89 6.77 2.85
C SER A 297 -21.22 5.62 3.61
N SER A 298 -21.94 4.51 3.81
CA SER A 298 -21.36 3.32 4.43
C SER A 298 -20.18 2.75 3.63
N LEU A 299 -20.28 2.80 2.29
CA LEU A 299 -19.21 2.39 1.38
C LEU A 299 -18.01 3.34 1.44
N VAL A 300 -18.21 4.65 1.45
CA VAL A 300 -17.12 5.62 1.64
C VAL A 300 -16.42 5.37 2.97
N GLY A 301 -17.17 5.12 4.04
CA GLY A 301 -16.60 4.76 5.35
C GLY A 301 -15.77 3.48 5.30
N MET A 302 -16.24 2.45 4.61
CA MET A 302 -15.51 1.19 4.40
C MET A 302 -14.21 1.41 3.62
N ILE A 303 -14.26 2.14 2.51
CA ILE A 303 -13.11 2.50 1.66
C ILE A 303 -12.10 3.32 2.48
N ALA A 304 -12.58 4.35 3.19
CA ALA A 304 -11.74 5.24 3.97
C ALA A 304 -11.06 4.52 5.15
N LYS A 305 -11.70 3.52 5.76
CA LYS A 305 -11.10 2.70 6.81
C LYS A 305 -10.08 1.70 6.24
N LYS A 306 -10.46 0.94 5.21
CA LYS A 306 -9.62 -0.13 4.63
C LYS A 306 -8.35 0.42 3.96
N TYR A 307 -8.48 1.51 3.19
CA TYR A 307 -7.39 2.03 2.36
C TYR A 307 -6.71 3.29 2.95
N SER A 308 -6.97 3.62 4.23
CA SER A 308 -6.32 4.74 4.91
C SER A 308 -4.80 4.59 5.01
N GLN A 309 -4.31 3.35 5.11
CA GLN A 309 -2.88 3.05 5.27
C GLN A 309 -2.15 3.17 3.93
N SER A 310 -2.77 2.69 2.85
CA SER A 310 -2.22 2.79 1.49
C SER A 310 -2.25 4.22 0.96
N SER A 311 -3.27 5.01 1.31
CA SER A 311 -3.42 6.41 0.87
C SER A 311 -3.69 7.37 2.02
N HIS A 312 -2.63 8.01 2.51
CA HIS A 312 -2.71 9.06 3.53
C HIS A 312 -3.47 10.31 3.04
N THR A 313 -3.57 10.53 1.73
CA THR A 313 -4.27 11.70 1.14
C THR A 313 -5.78 11.50 1.02
N LEU A 314 -6.27 10.26 1.16
CA LEU A 314 -7.67 9.92 0.91
C LEU A 314 -8.64 10.62 1.88
N LYS A 315 -8.44 10.42 3.19
CA LYS A 315 -9.31 10.99 4.23
C LYS A 315 -9.38 12.53 4.17
N PRO A 316 -8.25 13.27 4.09
CA PRO A 316 -8.30 14.72 3.95
C PRO A 316 -9.01 15.21 2.68
N ARG A 317 -8.82 14.52 1.55
CA ARG A 317 -9.49 14.89 0.28
C ARG A 317 -11.00 14.70 0.37
N LEU A 318 -11.46 13.58 0.92
CA LEU A 318 -12.89 13.31 1.10
C LEU A 318 -13.53 14.30 2.10
N ALA A 319 -12.89 14.53 3.25
CA ALA A 319 -13.37 15.48 4.25
C ALA A 319 -13.51 16.90 3.67
N ARG A 320 -12.53 17.35 2.87
CA ARG A 320 -12.60 18.64 2.17
C ARG A 320 -13.77 18.70 1.18
N THR A 321 -14.04 17.64 0.43
CA THR A 321 -15.16 17.58 -0.51
C THR A 321 -16.50 17.69 0.23
N PHE A 322 -16.70 16.90 1.30
CA PHE A 322 -17.94 16.97 2.07
C PHE A 322 -18.13 18.31 2.79
N LEU A 323 -17.07 18.86 3.39
CA LEU A 323 -17.14 20.17 4.04
C LEU A 323 -17.48 21.28 3.02
N LYS A 324 -16.89 21.23 1.83
CA LYS A 324 -17.19 22.20 0.76
C LYS A 324 -18.67 22.15 0.37
N THR A 325 -19.26 20.96 0.23
CA THR A 325 -20.69 20.82 -0.07
C THR A 325 -21.55 21.25 1.12
N PHE A 326 -21.17 20.89 2.34
CA PHE A 326 -21.93 21.23 3.54
C PHE A 326 -22.06 22.75 3.73
N LEU A 327 -21.00 23.51 3.45
CA LEU A 327 -20.95 24.96 3.61
C LEU A 327 -21.55 25.76 2.43
N ASP A 328 -21.92 25.11 1.32
CA ASP A 328 -22.47 25.79 0.15
C ASP A 328 -24.01 25.86 0.23
N PRO A 329 -24.61 27.04 0.49
CA PRO A 329 -26.06 27.18 0.64
C PRO A 329 -26.84 26.97 -0.67
N GLY A 330 -26.16 26.94 -1.82
CA GLY A 330 -26.78 26.70 -3.13
C GLY A 330 -26.99 25.22 -3.48
N GLN A 331 -26.65 24.29 -2.58
CA GLN A 331 -26.83 22.85 -2.81
C GLN A 331 -28.23 22.36 -2.39
N THR A 332 -28.61 21.17 -2.85
CA THR A 332 -29.90 20.57 -2.49
C THR A 332 -29.83 19.95 -1.09
N PHE A 333 -30.98 19.85 -0.39
CA PHE A 333 -31.03 19.23 0.95
C PHE A 333 -30.53 17.78 0.94
N GLY A 334 -30.76 17.06 -0.16
CA GLY A 334 -30.17 15.76 -0.36
C GLY A 334 -28.63 15.75 -0.43
N ALA A 335 -28.00 16.76 -1.05
CA ALA A 335 -26.55 16.89 -1.06
C ALA A 335 -25.99 17.24 0.32
N HIS A 336 -26.68 18.09 1.09
CA HIS A 336 -26.34 18.37 2.49
C HIS A 336 -26.47 17.12 3.36
N TYR A 337 -27.56 16.35 3.21
CA TYR A 337 -27.76 15.06 3.87
C TYR A 337 -26.55 14.13 3.64
N GLY A 338 -26.18 13.92 2.38
CA GLY A 338 -25.06 13.06 2.02
C GLY A 338 -23.71 13.56 2.55
N ALA A 339 -23.48 14.87 2.55
CA ALA A 339 -22.26 15.46 3.10
C ALA A 339 -22.13 15.24 4.62
N ILE A 340 -23.22 15.36 5.37
CA ILE A 340 -23.23 15.19 6.83
C ILE A 340 -22.94 13.73 7.21
N ILE A 341 -23.63 12.76 6.59
CA ILE A 341 -23.35 11.33 6.85
C ILE A 341 -21.97 10.94 6.33
N GLY A 342 -21.53 11.51 5.21
CA GLY A 342 -20.18 11.28 4.69
C GLY A 342 -19.07 11.72 5.65
N LEU A 343 -19.25 12.87 6.33
CA LEU A 343 -18.31 13.33 7.36
C LEU A 343 -18.29 12.39 8.58
N GLN A 344 -19.47 11.91 9.00
CA GLN A 344 -19.59 10.92 10.06
C GLN A 344 -18.86 9.61 9.72
N SER A 345 -19.05 9.09 8.50
CA SER A 345 -18.51 7.78 8.11
C SER A 345 -16.99 7.74 7.96
N ILE A 346 -16.35 8.88 7.66
CA ILE A 346 -14.89 8.98 7.50
C ILE A 346 -14.16 9.06 8.84
N GLY A 347 -14.60 9.96 9.72
CA GLY A 347 -13.79 10.44 10.83
C GLY A 347 -14.44 10.35 12.20
N GLY A 348 -15.64 9.77 12.28
CA GLY A 348 -16.34 9.50 13.53
C GLY A 348 -16.55 10.77 14.38
N PRO A 349 -16.54 10.66 15.72
CA PRO A 349 -16.94 11.74 16.63
C PRO A 349 -16.00 12.96 16.57
N ASN A 350 -14.70 12.76 16.31
CA ASN A 350 -13.73 13.86 16.28
C ASN A 350 -14.00 14.82 15.11
N VAL A 351 -14.28 14.28 13.92
CA VAL A 351 -14.61 15.10 12.75
C VAL A 351 -15.93 15.84 12.92
N ILE A 352 -16.91 15.23 13.60
CA ILE A 352 -18.19 15.88 13.90
C ILE A 352 -17.96 17.08 14.84
N ARG A 353 -17.18 16.89 15.91
CA ARG A 353 -16.86 17.95 16.89
C ARG A 353 -16.13 19.13 16.25
N GLU A 354 -15.18 18.87 15.35
CA GLU A 354 -14.36 19.92 14.72
C GLU A 354 -15.03 20.58 13.51
N LEU A 355 -15.72 19.83 12.66
CA LEU A 355 -16.22 20.35 11.37
C LEU A 355 -17.71 20.63 11.34
N ILE A 356 -18.54 19.86 12.06
CA ILE A 356 -20.00 20.01 12.02
C ILE A 356 -20.45 21.02 13.08
N ILE A 357 -20.12 20.80 14.36
CA ILE A 357 -20.60 21.64 15.48
C ILE A 357 -20.36 23.14 15.25
N PRO A 358 -19.15 23.62 14.85
CA PRO A 358 -18.91 25.06 14.71
C PRO A 358 -19.72 25.72 13.59
N ASN A 359 -20.12 24.95 12.58
CA ASN A 359 -20.80 25.44 11.38
C ASN A 359 -22.33 25.27 11.45
N LEU A 360 -22.85 24.55 12.45
CA LEU A 360 -24.29 24.35 12.64
C LEU A 360 -25.09 25.64 12.85
N PRO A 361 -24.63 26.65 13.62
CA PRO A 361 -25.37 27.90 13.78
C PRO A 361 -25.57 28.65 12.48
N VAL A 362 -24.57 28.61 11.58
CA VAL A 362 -24.65 29.23 10.25
C VAL A 362 -25.62 28.46 9.36
N TYR A 363 -25.56 27.13 9.42
CA TYR A 363 -26.45 26.26 8.65
C TYR A 363 -27.91 26.33 9.11
N GLU A 364 -28.16 26.63 10.40
CA GLU A 364 -29.51 26.77 10.95
C GLU A 364 -30.35 27.83 10.22
N VAL A 365 -29.72 28.91 9.73
CA VAL A 365 -30.42 29.95 8.96
C VAL A 365 -31.05 29.35 7.69
N VAL A 366 -30.35 28.44 7.02
CA VAL A 366 -30.82 27.75 5.81
C VAL A 366 -31.94 26.75 6.15
N LEU A 367 -31.85 26.10 7.31
CA LEU A 367 -32.90 25.20 7.80
C LEU A 367 -34.17 25.95 8.21
N LYS A 368 -34.05 27.09 8.88
CA LYS A 368 -35.18 27.94 9.29
C LYS A 368 -35.99 28.39 8.07
N ASP A 369 -35.31 28.86 7.02
CA ASP A 369 -35.92 29.27 5.75
C ASP A 369 -36.69 28.11 5.08
N ALA A 370 -36.14 26.89 5.12
CA ALA A 370 -36.76 25.72 4.50
C ALA A 370 -37.93 25.13 5.32
N VAL A 371 -37.95 25.31 6.64
CA VAL A 371 -39.03 24.84 7.52
C VAL A 371 -40.25 25.76 7.44
N THR A 372 -40.06 27.04 7.08
CA THR A 372 -41.16 27.98 6.83
C THR A 372 -41.85 27.78 5.49
N ASP A 373 -41.20 27.11 4.53
CA ASP A 373 -41.80 26.73 3.25
C ASP A 373 -42.76 25.54 3.40
N GLU A 374 -43.91 25.57 2.73
CA GLU A 374 -44.83 24.42 2.65
C GLU A 374 -44.54 23.55 1.41
N GLY A 375 -44.25 22.26 1.62
CA GLY A 375 -44.11 21.27 0.54
C GLY A 375 -42.99 20.24 0.73
N LEU A 376 -42.49 19.69 -0.39
CA LEU A 376 -41.41 18.68 -0.44
C LEU A 376 -40.11 19.16 0.25
N ARG A 377 -39.83 20.46 0.16
CA ARG A 377 -38.64 21.10 0.76
C ARG A 377 -38.62 20.95 2.29
N LYS A 378 -39.79 21.02 2.94
CA LYS A 378 -39.94 20.80 4.37
C LYS A 378 -39.65 19.35 4.77
N ALA A 379 -40.18 18.39 4.01
CA ALA A 379 -39.93 16.96 4.27
C ALA A 379 -38.44 16.60 4.13
N GLU A 380 -37.74 17.16 3.14
CA GLU A 380 -36.29 17.00 2.99
C GLU A 380 -35.51 17.67 4.14
N ALA A 381 -35.90 18.88 4.55
CA ALA A 381 -35.29 19.57 5.68
C ALA A 381 -35.50 18.80 7.00
N GLU A 382 -36.67 18.17 7.19
CA GLU A 382 -36.96 17.29 8.32
C GLU A 382 -36.06 16.05 8.34
N LYS A 383 -35.73 15.47 7.17
CA LYS A 383 -34.77 14.36 7.06
C LYS A 383 -33.34 14.79 7.40
N VAL A 384 -32.89 15.95 6.90
CA VAL A 384 -31.56 16.50 7.20
C VAL A 384 -31.42 16.77 8.70
N THR A 385 -32.41 17.40 9.31
CA THR A 385 -32.42 17.66 10.75
C THR A 385 -32.44 16.38 11.58
N GLY A 386 -33.17 15.34 11.15
CA GLY A 386 -33.12 14.02 11.76
C GLY A 386 -31.72 13.39 11.70
N VAL A 387 -31.02 13.52 10.58
CA VAL A 387 -29.65 13.03 10.43
C VAL A 387 -28.64 13.80 11.24
N ILE A 388 -28.76 15.13 11.34
CA ILE A 388 -27.87 15.91 12.23
C ILE A 388 -27.97 15.39 13.66
N ILE A 389 -29.18 15.11 14.15
CA ILE A 389 -29.38 14.55 15.49
C ILE A 389 -28.78 13.15 15.60
N ALA A 390 -29.00 12.28 14.62
CA ALA A 390 -28.42 10.94 14.59
C ALA A 390 -26.88 10.93 14.52
N VAL A 391 -26.28 11.94 13.87
CA VAL A 391 -24.83 12.11 13.81
C VAL A 391 -24.30 12.66 15.14
N LEU A 392 -24.99 13.64 15.72
CA LEU A 392 -24.64 14.18 17.05
C LEU A 392 -24.76 13.12 18.15
N SER A 393 -25.70 12.18 18.04
CA SER A 393 -25.81 11.09 19.03
C SER A 393 -24.64 10.12 18.99
N THR A 394 -23.92 9.99 17.86
CA THR A 394 -22.68 9.22 17.82
C THR A 394 -21.50 9.85 18.58
N ILE A 395 -21.63 11.10 19.04
CA ILE A 395 -20.66 11.74 19.94
C ILE A 395 -20.82 11.23 21.38
N GLN A 396 -21.95 10.59 21.71
CA GLN A 396 -22.19 10.03 23.02
C GLN A 396 -21.26 8.81 23.23
N ASP A 397 -20.05 9.08 23.70
CA ASP A 397 -19.15 8.04 24.18
C ASP A 397 -19.84 7.24 25.29
N GLU A 398 -19.65 5.91 25.29
CA GLU A 398 -20.05 4.99 26.37
C GLU A 398 -19.41 5.32 27.74
N SER A 399 -18.56 6.36 27.81
CA SER A 399 -17.74 6.72 28.98
C SER A 399 -18.42 7.66 29.97
N LEU A 400 -19.56 8.28 29.65
CA LEU A 400 -20.27 9.16 30.59
C LEU A 400 -21.16 8.33 31.53
N ALA A 401 -20.50 7.82 32.57
CA ALA A 401 -21.12 7.24 33.76
C ALA A 401 -22.32 8.07 34.22
N HIS A 402 -23.41 7.37 34.51
CA HIS A 402 -24.68 7.91 34.98
C HIS A 402 -24.49 8.65 36.30
N THR A 403 -24.28 9.97 36.29
CA THR A 403 -24.40 10.79 37.49
C THR A 403 -25.84 11.28 37.62
N ASN A 404 -26.63 10.57 38.42
CA ASN A 404 -27.99 10.92 38.76
C ASN A 404 -28.03 12.16 39.69
N GLY A 405 -28.68 13.22 39.23
CA GLY A 405 -29.00 14.41 40.03
C GLY A 405 -28.97 15.68 39.19
N PHE A 406 -30.10 16.07 38.59
CA PHE A 406 -30.22 17.33 37.86
C PHE A 406 -31.45 18.11 38.30
N SER A 407 -31.27 19.40 38.57
CA SER A 407 -32.36 20.36 38.84
C SER A 407 -32.82 21.01 37.54
N ASP A 408 -34.12 21.33 37.43
CA ASP A 408 -34.72 21.94 36.22
C ASP A 408 -34.03 23.24 35.80
N ALA A 409 -33.52 24.03 36.76
CA ALA A 409 -32.80 25.27 36.48
C ALA A 409 -31.47 25.05 35.73
N ALA A 410 -30.79 23.92 35.97
CA ALA A 410 -29.55 23.59 35.27
C ALA A 410 -29.83 23.09 33.84
N ALA A 411 -30.99 22.47 33.60
CA ALA A 411 -31.41 22.04 32.26
C ALA A 411 -31.73 23.25 31.37
N GLU A 412 -32.36 24.29 31.92
CA GLU A 412 -32.68 25.52 31.20
C GLU A 412 -31.42 26.34 30.85
N ALA A 413 -30.42 26.37 31.74
CA ALA A 413 -29.12 26.97 31.48
C ALA A 413 -28.32 26.22 30.40
N LEU A 414 -28.27 24.89 30.47
CA LEU A 414 -27.67 24.05 29.43
C LEU A 414 -28.37 24.21 28.08
N GLY A 415 -29.68 24.37 28.06
CA GLY A 415 -30.45 24.60 26.84
C GLY A 415 -30.04 25.88 26.12
N LYS A 416 -29.81 26.98 26.86
CA LYS A 416 -29.33 28.25 26.29
C LYS A 416 -27.90 28.15 25.75
N GLU A 417 -27.02 27.46 26.46
CA GLU A 417 -25.63 27.27 26.02
C GLU A 417 -25.53 26.35 24.79
N LEU A 418 -26.39 25.33 24.73
CA LEU A 418 -26.51 24.43 23.57
C LEU A 418 -27.12 25.13 22.36
N ALA A 419 -28.14 25.97 22.55
CA ALA A 419 -28.70 26.81 21.49
C ALA A 419 -27.64 27.75 20.88
N ALA A 420 -26.72 28.29 21.70
CA ALA A 420 -25.63 29.12 21.20
C ALA A 420 -24.60 28.34 20.34
N LYS A 421 -24.38 27.05 20.62
CA LYS A 421 -23.41 26.22 19.87
C LYS A 421 -23.99 25.49 18.66
N VAL A 422 -25.24 25.04 18.74
CA VAL A 422 -25.84 24.13 17.75
C VAL A 422 -27.00 24.80 16.99
N GLY A 423 -27.55 25.89 17.53
CA GLY A 423 -28.72 26.57 16.98
C GLY A 423 -30.02 26.22 17.71
N GLU A 424 -30.99 27.13 17.70
CA GLU A 424 -32.25 27.04 18.47
C GLU A 424 -33.13 25.86 18.03
N LEU A 425 -33.26 25.60 16.72
CA LEU A 425 -34.10 24.51 16.19
C LEU A 425 -33.57 23.12 16.51
N ILE A 426 -32.25 22.96 16.49
CA ILE A 426 -31.62 21.67 16.78
C ILE A 426 -31.58 21.49 18.30
N ALA A 427 -31.35 22.57 19.05
CA ALA A 427 -31.43 22.58 20.50
C ALA A 427 -32.82 22.18 21.02
N SER A 428 -33.89 22.76 20.48
CA SER A 428 -35.26 22.42 20.88
C SER A 428 -35.56 20.95 20.65
N ARG A 429 -35.18 20.41 19.48
CA ARG A 429 -35.35 18.97 19.19
C ARG A 429 -34.54 18.03 20.08
N ILE A 430 -33.32 18.43 20.48
CA ILE A 430 -32.50 17.65 21.41
C ILE A 430 -33.11 17.65 22.83
N ILE A 431 -33.70 18.77 23.24
CA ILE A 431 -34.39 18.91 24.53
C ILE A 431 -35.70 18.11 24.51
N GLU A 432 -36.47 18.18 23.42
CA GLU A 432 -37.70 17.39 23.22
C GLU A 432 -37.43 15.87 23.17
N SER A 433 -36.28 15.44 22.63
CA SER A 433 -35.90 14.02 22.58
C SER A 433 -35.38 13.47 23.92
N GLY A 434 -35.24 14.32 24.95
CA GLY A 434 -34.83 13.90 26.30
C GLY A 434 -33.36 13.49 26.43
N GLN A 435 -32.51 13.79 25.44
CA GLN A 435 -31.11 13.35 25.39
C GLN A 435 -30.17 14.34 26.10
N LEU A 436 -30.35 14.53 27.41
CA LEU A 436 -29.49 15.40 28.24
C LEU A 436 -27.98 15.01 28.24
N PRO A 437 -27.57 13.73 28.12
CA PRO A 437 -26.15 13.36 28.02
C PRO A 437 -25.48 13.87 26.74
N LEU A 438 -26.23 13.88 25.62
CA LEU A 438 -25.77 14.38 24.33
C LEU A 438 -25.48 15.89 24.40
N ALA A 439 -26.33 16.63 25.13
CA ALA A 439 -26.13 18.06 25.35
C ALA A 439 -24.78 18.36 26.05
N ARG A 440 -24.38 17.54 27.02
CA ARG A 440 -23.08 17.68 27.70
C ARG A 440 -21.91 17.28 26.81
N ALA A 441 -22.03 16.19 26.06
CA ALA A 441 -20.97 15.71 25.17
C ALA A 441 -20.66 16.70 24.02
N ILE A 442 -21.63 17.51 23.61
CA ILE A 442 -21.46 18.61 22.66
C ILE A 442 -20.78 19.83 23.30
N LEU A 443 -21.03 20.05 24.60
CA LEU A 443 -20.51 21.22 25.31
C LEU A 443 -19.06 21.04 25.76
N GLU A 444 -18.61 19.81 26.03
CA GLU A 444 -17.21 19.51 26.36
C GLU A 444 -16.26 19.87 25.19
N LYS A 445 -15.37 20.84 25.44
CA LYS A 445 -14.20 21.09 24.61
C LYS A 445 -13.09 20.12 25.04
N GLN A 446 -12.56 19.31 24.12
CA GLN A 446 -11.24 18.73 24.35
C GLN A 446 -10.20 19.86 24.29
N GLN A 447 -9.33 19.89 25.31
CA GLN A 447 -8.14 20.73 25.37
C GLN A 447 -7.15 20.40 24.25
#